data_AF-A0A2V8CA49-F1
#
_entry.id   AF-A0A2V8CA49-F1
#
_cell.length_a   1.000
_cell.length_b   1.000
_cell.length_c   1.000
_cell.angle_alpha   90.00
_cell.angle_beta   90.00
_cell.angle_gamma   90.00
#
_symmetry.space_group_name_H-M   'P 1'
#
loop_
_entity.id
_entity.type
_entity.pdbx_description
1 polymer ?
#
loop_
_entity_poly.entity_id
_entity_poly.type
_entity_poly.pdbx_seq_one_letter_code
_entity_poly.pdbx_strand_id
1 'polypeptide(L)'
;MMENRSFDHFFGWVPNADGQQTATYYDDSNVGHPTHSLSGNPAAGGGNDPVHFYPDMHDTYWYYNNGAQIGYPPTGYGPNLGWLRQGKNTSQVAIGYYTQGDLGFLGQIATQYTVLDKYFSSVLASTWPNRKFAHTGQTDLLDNHNPSNVSTLATIWDSLINLAPSVSAAYYWGDTNGGGSSHLFKFYGDKYQTGLTPPNGTNITKTYNQFLADAATGTLPNVAYVDPGACDDHPGGTCDITQGDAWIQSTVNAVINGPQWQHAVVVVTFDEAGGFFDHVNPPRAAAPTSNYHPCMGDLPATCEGDV
;
A
#
# COMPACT_ATOMS: atom_id res chain seq x y z
N MET A 1 -4.24 4.73 5.13
CA MET A 1 -3.25 4.00 4.29
C MET A 1 -3.80 3.99 2.89
N MET A 2 -3.06 4.55 1.96
CA MET A 2 -3.40 4.61 0.53
C MET A 2 -2.91 3.33 -0.18
N GLU A 3 -3.24 3.17 -1.45
CA GLU A 3 -2.88 2.02 -2.29
C GLU A 3 -1.74 2.34 -3.27
N ASN A 4 -0.86 1.36 -3.48
CA ASN A 4 -0.03 1.18 -4.67
C ASN A 4 0.86 2.36 -5.09
N ARG A 5 1.94 2.74 -4.40
CA ARG A 5 2.87 3.77 -4.92
C ARG A 5 4.31 3.54 -4.47
N SER A 6 5.24 3.38 -5.42
CA SER A 6 6.67 3.39 -5.13
C SER A 6 7.17 4.80 -4.81
N PHE A 7 8.35 4.89 -4.18
CA PHE A 7 8.91 6.16 -3.77
C PHE A 7 9.29 7.00 -4.97
N ASP A 8 10.00 6.45 -5.95
CA ASP A 8 10.44 7.21 -7.13
C ASP A 8 9.28 7.69 -8.02
N HIS A 9 8.17 6.96 -8.02
CA HIS A 9 6.98 7.32 -8.78
C HIS A 9 6.30 8.59 -8.25
N PHE A 10 6.28 8.82 -6.94
CA PHE A 10 5.62 10.00 -6.32
C PHE A 10 6.58 11.04 -5.77
N PHE A 11 7.71 10.62 -5.22
CA PHE A 11 8.60 11.43 -4.38
C PHE A 11 10.06 11.43 -4.84
N GLY A 12 10.39 10.84 -6.00
CA GLY A 12 11.75 10.84 -6.54
C GLY A 12 12.35 12.25 -6.78
N TRP A 13 11.55 13.32 -6.72
CA TRP A 13 11.96 14.71 -6.82
C TRP A 13 12.26 15.39 -5.47
N VAL A 14 11.97 14.73 -4.33
CA VAL A 14 12.10 15.34 -3.00
C VAL A 14 13.58 15.65 -2.69
N PRO A 15 13.92 16.91 -2.33
CA PRO A 15 15.32 17.28 -2.08
C PRO A 15 15.95 16.47 -0.94
N ASN A 16 17.17 15.97 -1.18
CA ASN A 16 17.98 15.17 -0.25
C ASN A 16 17.43 13.77 0.09
N ALA A 17 16.33 13.33 -0.54
CA ALA A 17 15.91 11.94 -0.48
C ALA A 17 16.79 11.06 -1.39
N ASP A 18 16.91 9.78 -1.05
CA ASP A 18 17.39 8.73 -1.95
C ASP A 18 16.29 8.44 -2.99
N GLY A 19 16.14 9.33 -3.97
CA GLY A 19 15.11 9.28 -5.01
C GLY A 19 15.67 9.49 -6.41
N GLN A 20 15.07 8.84 -7.41
CA GLN A 20 15.54 8.83 -8.79
C GLN A 20 14.39 8.93 -9.81
N GLN A 21 14.23 10.11 -10.43
CA GLN A 21 13.28 10.26 -11.56
C GLN A 21 13.88 9.95 -12.93
N THR A 22 15.20 9.99 -13.09
CA THR A 22 15.86 9.74 -14.39
C THR A 22 16.57 8.39 -14.35
N ALA A 23 15.99 7.39 -15.01
CA ALA A 23 16.54 6.05 -15.14
C ALA A 23 16.24 5.47 -16.53
N THR A 24 16.84 4.33 -16.86
CA THR A 24 16.52 3.56 -18.08
C THR A 24 16.42 2.09 -17.72
N TYR A 25 15.27 1.50 -18.04
CA TYR A 25 14.97 0.10 -17.77
C TYR A 25 14.99 -0.67 -19.09
N TYR A 26 15.55 -1.87 -19.09
CA TYR A 26 15.65 -2.69 -20.28
C TYR A 26 14.61 -3.80 -20.25
N ASP A 27 13.91 -4.01 -21.37
CA ASP A 27 12.98 -5.12 -21.53
C ASP A 27 13.67 -6.47 -21.83
N ASP A 28 12.87 -7.52 -22.04
CA ASP A 28 13.34 -8.87 -22.39
C ASP A 28 14.08 -8.94 -23.73
N SER A 29 13.89 -7.94 -24.59
CA SER A 29 14.52 -7.79 -25.89
C SER A 29 15.74 -6.86 -25.82
N ASN A 30 16.16 -6.47 -24.61
CA ASN A 30 17.26 -5.55 -24.34
C ASN A 30 17.07 -4.16 -24.97
N VAL A 31 15.81 -3.73 -25.13
CA VAL A 31 15.46 -2.37 -25.56
C VAL A 31 15.32 -1.51 -24.31
N GLY A 32 16.03 -0.38 -24.30
CA GLY A 32 15.99 0.58 -23.20
C GLY A 32 14.76 1.48 -23.27
N HIS A 33 14.07 1.59 -22.14
CA HIS A 33 12.91 2.45 -21.93
C HIS A 33 13.25 3.46 -20.83
N PRO A 34 13.42 4.74 -21.18
CA PRO A 34 13.68 5.77 -20.18
C PRO A 34 12.44 6.03 -19.34
N THR A 35 12.65 6.33 -18.06
CA THR A 35 11.58 6.89 -17.23
C THR A 35 11.08 8.21 -17.83
N HIS A 36 9.83 8.54 -17.61
CA HIS A 36 9.22 9.74 -18.17
C HIS A 36 8.21 10.37 -17.21
N SER A 37 8.06 11.67 -17.33
CA SER A 37 7.08 12.40 -16.54
C SER A 37 5.66 12.04 -17.00
N LEU A 38 4.77 11.86 -16.02
CA LEU A 38 3.32 11.73 -16.20
C LEU A 38 2.60 13.08 -16.01
N SER A 39 3.34 14.19 -16.01
CA SER A 39 2.78 15.51 -15.72
C SER A 39 1.65 15.88 -16.67
N GLY A 40 0.60 16.49 -16.11
CA GLY A 40 -0.63 16.81 -16.83
C GLY A 40 -1.50 15.60 -17.19
N ASN A 41 -1.14 14.40 -16.75
CA ASN A 41 -1.93 13.18 -16.90
C ASN A 41 -2.16 12.52 -15.53
N PRO A 42 -3.04 13.07 -14.68
CA PRO A 42 -3.30 12.52 -13.34
C PRO A 42 -3.98 11.13 -13.39
N ALA A 43 -4.64 10.83 -14.50
CA ALA A 43 -5.20 9.52 -14.78
C ALA A 43 -4.17 8.57 -15.43
N ALA A 44 -2.89 8.92 -15.51
CA ALA A 44 -1.87 7.99 -15.95
C ALA A 44 -1.77 6.85 -14.92
N GLY A 45 -2.32 5.69 -15.30
CA GLY A 45 -2.55 4.54 -14.42
C GLY A 45 -4.02 4.17 -14.32
N GLY A 46 -4.93 5.11 -14.54
CA GLY A 46 -6.41 5.01 -14.61
C GLY A 46 -6.99 4.08 -15.68
N GLY A 47 -6.15 3.28 -16.36
CA GLY A 47 -6.57 2.19 -17.24
C GLY A 47 -5.61 1.02 -17.29
N ASN A 48 -4.47 1.07 -16.59
CA ASN A 48 -3.44 0.02 -16.58
C ASN A 48 -2.79 -0.01 -15.19
N ASP A 49 -3.36 -0.79 -14.29
CA ASP A 49 -2.74 -1.19 -13.03
C ASP A 49 -1.50 -2.06 -13.32
N PRO A 50 -0.29 -1.66 -12.90
CA PRO A 50 0.89 -2.49 -13.06
C PRO A 50 0.72 -3.81 -12.30
N VAL A 51 1.30 -4.90 -12.80
CA VAL A 51 1.18 -6.20 -12.12
C VAL A 51 2.00 -6.18 -10.83
N HIS A 52 1.37 -6.54 -9.71
CA HIS A 52 1.99 -6.51 -8.38
C HIS A 52 1.53 -7.67 -7.48
N PHE A 53 1.18 -8.82 -8.07
CA PHE A 53 0.92 -10.05 -7.31
C PHE A 53 2.22 -10.61 -6.72
N TYR A 54 2.10 -11.43 -5.67
CA TYR A 54 3.24 -12.03 -4.96
C TYR A 54 4.30 -12.68 -5.87
N PRO A 55 3.96 -13.61 -6.80
CA PRO A 55 4.97 -14.19 -7.68
C PRO A 55 5.64 -13.15 -8.58
N ASP A 56 4.88 -12.18 -9.10
CA ASP A 56 5.38 -11.17 -10.03
C ASP A 56 6.34 -10.18 -9.36
N MET A 57 6.03 -9.76 -8.13
CA MET A 57 6.90 -8.87 -7.37
C MET A 57 8.20 -9.59 -6.95
N HIS A 58 8.12 -10.87 -6.58
CA HIS A 58 9.29 -11.65 -6.20
C HIS A 58 10.21 -11.96 -7.39
N ASP A 59 9.62 -12.32 -8.54
CA ASP A 59 10.37 -12.49 -9.78
C ASP A 59 11.07 -11.18 -10.15
N THR A 60 10.35 -10.06 -10.18
CA THR A 60 10.92 -8.73 -10.48
C THR A 60 12.13 -8.42 -9.60
N TYR A 61 12.01 -8.62 -8.28
CA TYR A 61 13.10 -8.40 -7.33
C TYR A 61 14.30 -9.32 -7.58
N TRP A 62 14.07 -10.60 -7.88
CA TRP A 62 15.15 -11.54 -8.18
C TRP A 62 15.92 -11.16 -9.45
N TYR A 63 15.22 -10.78 -10.51
CA TYR A 63 15.85 -10.41 -11.79
C TYR A 63 16.67 -9.12 -11.69
N TYR A 64 16.13 -8.08 -11.03
CA TYR A 64 16.82 -6.79 -10.88
C TYR A 64 18.13 -6.92 -10.07
N ASN A 65 18.16 -7.79 -9.06
CA ASN A 65 19.34 -7.96 -8.20
C ASN A 65 20.43 -8.90 -8.76
N ASN A 66 20.10 -9.76 -9.74
CA ASN A 66 21.05 -10.75 -10.26
C ASN A 66 21.57 -10.43 -11.66
N GLY A 67 21.26 -9.25 -12.22
CA GLY A 67 21.79 -8.80 -13.51
C GLY A 67 21.38 -9.68 -14.70
N ALA A 68 20.35 -10.51 -14.54
CA ALA A 68 19.82 -11.34 -15.59
C ALA A 68 18.87 -10.50 -16.46
N GLN A 69 19.03 -10.58 -17.79
CA GLN A 69 18.02 -10.11 -18.74
C GLN A 69 16.65 -10.65 -18.32
N ILE A 70 15.58 -9.86 -18.50
CA ILE A 70 14.20 -10.24 -18.15
C ILE A 70 13.82 -11.53 -18.89
N GLY A 71 14.12 -12.67 -18.26
CA GLY A 71 14.03 -14.01 -18.82
C GLY A 71 12.79 -14.72 -18.30
N TYR A 72 12.37 -15.74 -19.01
CA TYR A 72 11.20 -16.57 -18.70
C TYR A 72 11.53 -17.48 -17.49
N PRO A 73 10.80 -17.44 -16.35
CA PRO A 73 10.86 -18.56 -15.41
C PRO A 73 10.20 -19.79 -16.05
N PRO A 74 10.71 -21.02 -15.82
CA PRO A 74 10.23 -22.21 -16.51
C PRO A 74 8.81 -22.66 -16.11
N THR A 75 8.18 -22.02 -15.13
CA THR A 75 6.95 -22.51 -14.52
C THR A 75 5.73 -21.80 -15.10
N GLY A 76 4.75 -22.59 -15.54
CA GLY A 76 3.58 -22.21 -16.34
C GLY A 76 2.54 -21.30 -15.68
N TYR A 77 2.97 -20.25 -15.00
CA TYR A 77 2.10 -19.14 -14.61
C TYR A 77 1.89 -18.23 -15.84
N GLY A 78 0.66 -17.76 -16.00
CA GLY A 78 0.14 -17.16 -17.23
C GLY A 78 0.85 -15.89 -17.72
N PRO A 79 0.32 -15.24 -18.76
CA PRO A 79 1.04 -14.23 -19.52
C PRO A 79 1.24 -12.85 -18.87
N ASN A 80 1.49 -12.70 -17.56
CA ASN A 80 1.48 -11.37 -16.91
C ASN A 80 2.70 -11.10 -16.01
N LEU A 81 3.90 -11.47 -16.43
CA LEU A 81 5.12 -11.34 -15.62
C LEU A 81 5.78 -9.96 -15.75
N GLY A 82 5.38 -8.98 -14.92
CA GLY A 82 6.20 -7.81 -14.58
C GLY A 82 6.67 -6.84 -15.69
N TRP A 83 7.40 -5.83 -15.26
CA TRP A 83 7.93 -4.67 -15.98
C TRP A 83 8.30 -4.87 -17.45
N LEU A 84 7.69 -4.05 -18.33
CA LEU A 84 8.13 -3.81 -19.71
C LEU A 84 8.20 -5.07 -20.61
N ARG A 85 7.49 -6.16 -20.30
CA ARG A 85 7.48 -7.34 -21.19
C ARG A 85 6.64 -7.10 -22.45
N GLN A 86 7.15 -7.55 -23.59
CA GLN A 86 6.42 -7.45 -24.86
C GLN A 86 5.14 -8.30 -24.79
N GLY A 87 3.97 -7.66 -24.98
CA GLY A 87 2.66 -8.31 -24.95
C GLY A 87 2.12 -8.64 -23.55
N LYS A 88 2.79 -8.20 -22.47
CA LYS A 88 2.44 -8.49 -21.08
C LYS A 88 2.71 -7.26 -20.22
N ASN A 89 1.64 -6.50 -19.92
CA ASN A 89 1.67 -5.21 -19.23
C ASN A 89 2.76 -4.23 -19.73
N THR A 90 2.56 -3.73 -20.94
CA THR A 90 3.38 -2.69 -21.58
C THR A 90 3.13 -1.29 -21.01
N SER A 91 2.59 -1.16 -19.80
CA SER A 91 2.19 0.15 -19.34
C SER A 91 3.43 0.96 -18.99
N GLN A 92 3.82 1.82 -19.93
CA GLN A 92 4.81 2.87 -19.72
C GLN A 92 4.55 3.63 -18.41
N VAL A 93 3.30 3.65 -17.91
CA VAL A 93 2.97 4.19 -16.58
C VAL A 93 3.82 3.63 -15.45
N ALA A 94 4.23 2.36 -15.53
CA ALA A 94 5.00 1.73 -14.48
C ALA A 94 6.32 2.50 -14.31
N ILE A 95 7.02 2.81 -15.41
CA ILE A 95 8.27 3.60 -15.41
C ILE A 95 8.01 5.12 -15.48
N GLY A 96 6.74 5.53 -15.37
CA GLY A 96 6.36 6.93 -15.30
C GLY A 96 6.53 7.47 -13.89
N TYR A 97 6.71 8.78 -13.74
CA TYR A 97 6.75 9.45 -12.44
C TYR A 97 5.97 10.76 -12.45
N TYR A 98 5.47 11.14 -11.28
CA TYR A 98 4.90 12.43 -11.00
C TYR A 98 5.93 13.37 -10.39
N THR A 99 5.78 14.67 -10.66
CA THR A 99 6.62 15.73 -10.10
C THR A 99 5.93 16.43 -8.95
N GLN A 100 6.66 17.31 -8.26
CA GLN A 100 6.10 18.14 -7.18
C GLN A 100 4.80 18.85 -7.59
N GLY A 101 4.73 19.37 -8.82
CA GLY A 101 3.58 20.14 -9.29
C GLY A 101 2.36 19.28 -9.64
N ASP A 102 2.53 17.97 -9.78
CA ASP A 102 1.45 17.05 -10.12
C ASP A 102 0.69 16.56 -8.87
N LEU A 103 1.35 16.62 -7.70
CA LEU A 103 0.79 16.27 -6.40
C LEU A 103 0.37 17.56 -5.66
N GLY A 104 -0.93 17.83 -5.59
CA GLY A 104 -1.47 19.07 -5.03
C GLY A 104 -1.08 19.30 -3.57
N PHE A 105 -1.45 18.40 -2.67
CA PHE A 105 -1.20 18.47 -1.25
C PHE A 105 0.11 17.78 -0.86
N LEU A 106 0.32 16.53 -1.28
CA LEU A 106 1.56 15.79 -1.01
C LEU A 106 2.79 16.52 -1.54
N GLY A 107 2.70 17.15 -2.72
CA GLY A 107 3.79 17.95 -3.29
C GLY A 107 4.13 19.20 -2.48
N GLN A 108 3.17 19.76 -1.74
CA GLN A 108 3.41 20.89 -0.83
C GLN A 108 4.03 20.39 0.48
N ILE A 109 3.45 19.36 1.10
CA ILE A 109 3.85 18.96 2.45
C ILE A 109 5.16 18.14 2.50
N ALA A 110 5.53 17.44 1.42
CA ALA A 110 6.75 16.64 1.38
C ALA A 110 8.04 17.45 1.62
N THR A 111 8.03 18.76 1.34
CA THR A 111 9.17 19.66 1.62
C THR A 111 9.11 20.35 2.98
N GLN A 112 8.00 20.23 3.69
CA GLN A 112 7.72 20.91 4.97
C GLN A 112 7.73 19.93 6.16
N TYR A 113 7.55 18.64 5.88
CA TYR A 113 7.48 17.57 6.88
C TYR A 113 8.48 16.47 6.56
N THR A 114 8.55 15.46 7.43
CA THR A 114 9.43 14.32 7.25
C THR A 114 8.88 13.37 6.20
N VAL A 115 9.70 13.07 5.20
CA VAL A 115 9.48 11.99 4.23
C VAL A 115 10.44 10.85 4.57
N LEU A 116 9.94 9.61 4.60
CA LEU A 116 10.76 8.42 4.80
C LEU A 116 11.05 7.80 3.43
N ASP A 117 12.29 7.93 2.96
CA ASP A 117 12.76 7.46 1.64
C ASP A 117 13.26 6.01 1.65
N LYS A 118 13.22 5.34 2.81
CA LYS A 118 13.52 3.91 2.99
C LYS A 118 12.42 3.19 3.75
N TYR A 119 11.17 3.49 3.39
CA TYR A 119 9.98 2.79 3.87
C TYR A 119 9.53 1.76 2.82
N PHE A 120 9.43 0.50 3.22
CA PHE A 120 9.10 -0.60 2.33
C PHE A 120 7.82 -1.29 2.77
N SER A 121 7.10 -1.88 1.82
CA SER A 121 6.03 -2.82 2.13
C SER A 121 6.58 -3.99 2.96
N SER A 122 5.74 -4.58 3.79
CA SER A 122 6.17 -5.65 4.70
C SER A 122 6.48 -6.96 3.97
N VAL A 123 5.79 -7.19 2.85
CA VAL A 123 6.03 -8.30 1.93
C VAL A 123 5.89 -7.81 0.49
N LEU A 124 6.68 -8.37 -0.42
CA LEU A 124 6.55 -8.18 -1.86
C LEU A 124 5.28 -8.89 -2.37
N ALA A 125 4.13 -8.28 -2.15
CA ALA A 125 2.81 -8.80 -2.49
C ALA A 125 1.81 -7.65 -2.60
N SER A 126 0.61 -8.01 -3.06
CA SER A 126 -0.54 -7.13 -3.21
C SER A 126 -1.01 -6.45 -1.90
N THR A 127 -1.98 -5.56 -2.06
CA THR A 127 -2.70 -4.79 -1.03
C THR A 127 -3.01 -5.57 0.27
N TRP A 128 -3.70 -6.71 0.20
CA TRP A 128 -4.30 -7.39 1.35
C TRP A 128 -3.27 -7.97 2.32
N PRO A 129 -2.22 -8.70 1.85
CA PRO A 129 -1.11 -9.10 2.70
C PRO A 129 -0.49 -7.93 3.48
N ASN A 130 -0.20 -6.81 2.80
CA ASN A 130 0.46 -5.66 3.42
C ASN A 130 -0.44 -4.89 4.40
N ARG A 131 -1.72 -4.74 4.07
CA ARG A 131 -2.72 -4.18 5.02
C ARG A 131 -2.91 -5.07 6.24
N LYS A 132 -2.79 -6.40 6.13
CA LYS A 132 -2.78 -7.30 7.29
C LYS A 132 -1.54 -7.11 8.17
N PHE A 133 -0.37 -6.93 7.57
CA PHE A 133 0.86 -6.60 8.32
C PHE A 133 0.70 -5.32 9.14
N ALA A 134 0.05 -4.29 8.59
CA ALA A 134 -0.21 -3.04 9.29
C ALA A 134 -1.02 -3.21 10.60
N HIS A 135 -1.80 -4.29 10.71
CA HIS A 135 -2.61 -4.58 11.89
C HIS A 135 -2.06 -5.68 12.78
N THR A 136 -1.20 -6.58 12.29
CA THR A 136 -0.80 -7.80 13.01
C THR A 136 0.70 -8.03 13.10
N GLY A 137 1.51 -7.33 12.30
CA GLY A 137 2.93 -7.61 12.14
C GLY A 137 3.23 -8.93 11.40
N GLN A 138 2.22 -9.57 10.81
CA GLN A 138 2.34 -10.80 10.00
C GLN A 138 1.22 -10.86 8.95
N THR A 139 1.20 -11.89 8.12
CA THR A 139 0.09 -12.16 7.20
C THR A 139 -0.11 -13.67 7.04
N ASP A 140 -1.37 -14.08 6.90
CA ASP A 140 -1.82 -15.42 6.49
C ASP A 140 -2.32 -15.42 5.03
N LEU A 141 -2.08 -14.33 4.29
CA LEU A 141 -2.35 -14.16 2.87
C LEU A 141 -1.06 -13.91 2.10
N LEU A 142 -1.01 -14.44 0.89
CA LEU A 142 0.01 -14.08 -0.11
C LEU A 142 -0.58 -13.22 -1.24
N ASP A 143 -1.90 -13.09 -1.37
CA ASP A 143 -2.51 -12.29 -2.43
C ASP A 143 -3.90 -11.73 -2.04
N ASN A 144 -4.45 -10.86 -2.89
CA ASN A 144 -5.77 -10.22 -2.83
C ASN A 144 -6.93 -11.19 -3.12
N HIS A 145 -6.90 -12.38 -2.54
CA HIS A 145 -8.02 -13.32 -2.62
C HIS A 145 -8.88 -13.23 -1.36
N ASN A 146 -10.20 -13.34 -1.52
CA ASN A 146 -11.11 -13.48 -0.39
C ASN A 146 -10.73 -14.74 0.38
N PRO A 147 -10.26 -14.66 1.64
CA PRO A 147 -9.93 -15.87 2.35
C PRO A 147 -11.21 -16.65 2.58
N SER A 148 -11.16 -17.96 2.34
CA SER A 148 -12.27 -18.87 2.62
C SER A 148 -12.71 -18.83 4.10
N ASN A 149 -11.85 -18.27 4.98
CA ASN A 149 -12.05 -18.12 6.41
C ASN A 149 -11.62 -16.72 6.88
N VAL A 150 -12.30 -16.16 7.88
CA VAL A 150 -11.81 -14.98 8.61
C VAL A 150 -10.46 -15.28 9.26
N SER A 151 -9.56 -14.30 9.27
CA SER A 151 -8.24 -14.45 9.90
C SER A 151 -8.37 -14.57 11.42
N THR A 152 -7.52 -15.39 12.02
CA THR A 152 -7.43 -15.58 13.48
C THR A 152 -6.21 -14.89 14.07
N LEU A 153 -5.39 -14.22 13.26
CA LEU A 153 -4.21 -13.50 13.71
C LEU A 153 -4.58 -12.40 14.70
N ALA A 154 -3.86 -12.34 15.82
CA ALA A 154 -4.02 -11.28 16.80
C ALA A 154 -3.60 -9.94 16.18
N THR A 155 -4.40 -8.91 16.43
CA THR A 155 -4.17 -7.56 15.93
C THR A 155 -3.70 -6.61 17.04
N ILE A 156 -3.17 -5.46 16.64
CA ILE A 156 -2.98 -4.33 17.56
C ILE A 156 -4.28 -3.92 18.23
N TRP A 157 -5.43 -4.07 17.55
CA TRP A 157 -6.75 -3.76 18.10
C TRP A 157 -7.10 -4.67 19.28
N ASP A 158 -6.81 -5.97 19.17
CA ASP A 158 -6.97 -6.91 20.29
C ASP A 158 -6.11 -6.50 21.49
N SER A 159 -4.89 -6.03 21.22
CA SER A 159 -3.97 -5.57 22.27
C SER A 159 -4.47 -4.29 22.94
N LEU A 160 -4.94 -3.31 22.18
CA LEU A 160 -5.49 -2.06 22.71
C LEU A 160 -6.75 -2.32 23.54
N ILE A 161 -7.67 -3.17 23.06
CA ILE A 161 -8.92 -3.50 23.75
C ILE A 161 -8.64 -4.27 25.06
N ASN A 162 -7.76 -5.27 25.03
CA ASN A 162 -7.61 -6.20 26.16
C ASN A 162 -6.50 -5.81 27.14
N LEU A 163 -5.41 -5.17 26.67
CA LEU A 163 -4.21 -4.92 27.47
C LEU A 163 -4.01 -3.45 27.83
N ALA A 164 -4.63 -2.53 27.08
CA ALA A 164 -4.48 -1.09 27.29
C ALA A 164 -5.83 -0.33 27.23
N PRO A 165 -6.83 -0.68 28.06
CA PRO A 165 -8.19 -0.14 27.96
C PRO A 165 -8.31 1.38 28.22
N SER A 166 -7.26 2.02 28.75
CA SER A 166 -7.19 3.49 28.88
C SER A 166 -6.75 4.19 27.59
N VAL A 167 -6.25 3.44 26.60
CA VAL A 167 -5.87 3.94 25.27
C VAL A 167 -7.05 3.72 24.34
N SER A 168 -7.80 4.78 24.07
CA SER A 168 -8.92 4.74 23.12
C SER A 168 -8.41 4.50 21.70
N ALA A 169 -9.16 3.73 20.92
CA ALA A 169 -8.76 3.33 19.57
C ALA A 169 -9.97 3.28 18.62
N ALA A 170 -9.78 3.68 17.35
CA ALA A 170 -10.78 3.47 16.32
C ALA A 170 -10.17 3.27 14.93
N TYR A 171 -10.88 2.48 14.12
CA TYR A 171 -10.66 2.24 12.70
C TYR A 171 -11.74 2.98 11.91
N TYR A 172 -11.38 4.08 11.27
CA TYR A 172 -12.25 4.86 10.42
C TYR A 172 -12.11 4.40 8.97
N TRP A 173 -13.23 4.26 8.26
CA TRP A 173 -13.21 3.77 6.88
C TRP A 173 -14.19 4.47 5.95
N GLY A 174 -13.85 4.47 4.67
CA GLY A 174 -14.69 4.93 3.56
C GLY A 174 -14.49 6.40 3.22
N ASP A 175 -15.46 6.94 2.48
CA ASP A 175 -15.47 8.32 2.00
C ASP A 175 -16.66 9.12 2.53
N THR A 176 -16.66 10.43 2.30
CA THR A 176 -17.75 11.34 2.71
C THR A 176 -19.10 10.95 2.11
N ASN A 177 -19.09 10.37 0.91
CA ASN A 177 -20.29 9.88 0.21
C ASN A 177 -20.77 8.50 0.73
N GLY A 178 -20.12 7.93 1.74
CA GLY A 178 -20.43 6.59 2.25
C GLY A 178 -19.96 5.44 1.34
N GLY A 179 -19.10 5.75 0.35
CA GLY A 179 -18.44 4.75 -0.50
C GLY A 179 -17.29 4.05 0.22
N GLY A 180 -16.94 2.85 -0.25
CA GLY A 180 -15.88 2.02 0.30
C GLY A 180 -16.37 0.85 1.15
N SER A 181 -15.43 0.03 1.65
CA SER A 181 -15.71 -1.06 2.57
C SER A 181 -14.53 -1.24 3.52
N SER A 182 -14.80 -1.54 4.80
CA SER A 182 -13.75 -1.75 5.80
C SER A 182 -12.88 -2.97 5.45
N HIS A 183 -11.58 -2.77 5.23
CA HIS A 183 -10.64 -3.88 5.10
C HIS A 183 -10.57 -4.73 6.37
N LEU A 184 -10.72 -4.12 7.54
CA LEU A 184 -10.79 -4.84 8.81
C LEU A 184 -11.97 -5.82 8.86
N PHE A 185 -13.14 -5.43 8.32
CA PHE A 185 -14.27 -6.33 8.14
C PHE A 185 -13.98 -7.45 7.13
N LYS A 186 -13.35 -7.14 5.99
CA LYS A 186 -12.95 -8.16 5.00
C LYS A 186 -12.03 -9.22 5.61
N PHE A 187 -11.13 -8.83 6.51
CA PHE A 187 -10.15 -9.74 7.10
C PHE A 187 -10.65 -10.51 8.32
N TYR A 188 -11.53 -9.92 9.14
CA TYR A 188 -11.90 -10.46 10.46
C TYR A 188 -13.41 -10.63 10.65
N GLY A 189 -14.22 -10.40 9.60
CA GLY A 189 -15.68 -10.44 9.67
C GLY A 189 -16.25 -9.49 10.71
N ASP A 190 -17.23 -9.98 11.45
CA ASP A 190 -18.00 -9.20 12.43
C ASP A 190 -17.20 -8.83 13.69
N LYS A 191 -15.97 -9.35 13.85
CA LYS A 191 -15.15 -9.20 15.07
C LYS A 191 -15.03 -7.74 15.55
N TYR A 192 -14.99 -6.79 14.61
CA TYR A 192 -14.80 -5.36 14.92
C TYR A 192 -15.97 -4.46 14.45
N GLN A 193 -17.09 -5.02 14.00
CA GLN A 193 -18.13 -4.28 13.29
C GLN A 193 -18.96 -3.36 14.21
N THR A 194 -19.35 -2.21 13.65
CA THR A 194 -20.34 -1.27 14.23
C THR A 194 -21.69 -1.91 14.51
N GLY A 195 -22.18 -1.78 15.74
CA GLY A 195 -23.56 -2.14 16.11
C GLY A 195 -23.80 -3.62 16.44
N LEU A 196 -22.78 -4.47 16.35
CA LEU A 196 -22.81 -5.84 16.87
C LEU A 196 -22.03 -5.89 18.18
N THR A 197 -22.57 -6.60 19.18
CA THR A 197 -21.87 -6.85 20.45
C THR A 197 -20.73 -7.83 20.19
N PRO A 198 -19.45 -7.41 20.20
CA PRO A 198 -18.33 -8.34 20.06
C PRO A 198 -18.27 -9.24 21.30
N PRO A 199 -17.56 -10.38 21.25
CA PRO A 199 -17.38 -11.26 22.41
C PRO A 199 -16.86 -10.53 23.68
N ASN A 200 -16.21 -9.36 23.51
CA ASN A 200 -15.71 -8.48 24.57
C ASN A 200 -16.29 -7.02 24.51
N GLY A 201 -17.38 -6.76 23.79
CA GLY A 201 -18.13 -5.49 23.91
C GLY A 201 -17.56 -4.23 23.24
N THR A 202 -16.41 -4.26 22.54
CA THR A 202 -15.77 -3.02 22.04
C THR A 202 -15.85 -2.88 20.52
N ASN A 203 -16.77 -2.03 20.06
CA ASN A 203 -16.85 -1.58 18.67
C ASN A 203 -15.79 -0.51 18.39
N ILE A 204 -14.88 -0.79 17.46
CA ILE A 204 -13.81 0.14 17.08
C ILE A 204 -13.96 0.70 15.66
N THR A 205 -14.84 0.14 14.83
CA THR A 205 -15.00 0.63 13.46
C THR A 205 -15.93 1.85 13.45
N LYS A 206 -15.65 2.83 12.59
CA LYS A 206 -16.44 4.04 12.42
C LYS A 206 -16.37 4.49 10.96
N THR A 207 -17.34 5.27 10.50
CA THR A 207 -17.31 5.84 9.15
C THR A 207 -16.31 7.00 9.07
N TYR A 208 -15.84 7.33 7.87
CA TYR A 208 -15.01 8.50 7.65
C TYR A 208 -15.71 9.83 8.01
N ASN A 209 -17.03 9.94 7.82
CA ASN A 209 -17.78 11.10 8.32
C ASN A 209 -17.68 11.24 9.85
N GLN A 210 -17.65 10.13 10.59
CA GLN A 210 -17.41 10.17 12.04
C GLN A 210 -15.97 10.56 12.37
N PHE A 211 -14.98 10.22 11.55
CA PHE A 211 -13.60 10.72 11.71
C PHE A 211 -13.58 12.25 11.64
N LEU A 212 -14.21 12.82 10.61
CA LEU A 212 -14.27 14.28 10.44
C LEU A 212 -14.98 14.97 11.62
N ALA A 213 -16.07 14.38 12.11
CA ALA A 213 -16.76 14.87 13.30
C ALA A 213 -15.87 14.79 14.55
N ASP A 214 -15.25 13.63 14.81
CA ASP A 214 -14.39 13.41 15.96
C ASP A 214 -13.18 14.36 15.95
N ALA A 215 -12.59 14.62 14.78
CA ALA A 215 -11.50 15.58 14.59
C ALA A 215 -11.94 17.02 14.90
N ALA A 216 -13.10 17.43 14.36
CA ALA A 216 -13.64 18.78 14.57
C ALA A 216 -13.99 19.05 16.05
N THR A 217 -14.46 18.04 16.79
CA THR A 217 -14.84 18.17 18.20
C THR A 217 -13.71 17.88 19.18
N GLY A 218 -12.53 17.51 18.71
CA GLY A 218 -11.38 17.18 19.58
C GLY A 218 -11.59 15.88 20.37
N THR A 219 -12.29 14.92 19.77
CA THR A 219 -12.62 13.61 20.35
C THR A 219 -12.05 12.44 19.55
N LEU A 220 -11.00 12.68 18.75
CA LEU A 220 -10.24 11.59 18.15
C LEU A 220 -9.66 10.68 19.24
N PRO A 221 -9.65 9.36 19.01
CA PRO A 221 -9.05 8.41 19.94
C PRO A 221 -7.52 8.59 19.99
N ASN A 222 -6.90 7.99 21.00
CA ASN A 222 -5.43 7.97 21.11
C ASN A 222 -4.77 7.28 19.90
N VAL A 223 -5.43 6.27 19.33
CA VAL A 223 -5.00 5.58 18.11
C VAL A 223 -6.13 5.61 17.08
N ALA A 224 -5.94 6.38 16.00
CA ALA A 224 -6.87 6.44 14.88
C ALA A 224 -6.21 5.87 13.62
N TYR A 225 -6.83 4.86 13.00
CA TYR A 225 -6.45 4.39 11.68
C TYR A 225 -7.51 4.84 10.68
N VAL A 226 -7.12 5.50 9.59
CA VAL A 226 -8.05 6.00 8.57
C VAL A 226 -7.77 5.29 7.26
N ASP A 227 -8.79 4.59 6.77
CA ASP A 227 -8.79 3.75 5.58
C ASP A 227 -9.68 4.40 4.50
N PRO A 228 -9.13 4.84 3.36
CA PRO A 228 -9.90 5.44 2.29
C PRO A 228 -10.94 4.48 1.69
N GLY A 229 -11.94 5.05 1.02
CA GLY A 229 -12.89 4.31 0.21
C GLY A 229 -12.41 4.14 -1.23
N ALA A 230 -13.10 4.76 -2.19
CA ALA A 230 -12.84 4.59 -3.62
C ALA A 230 -11.69 5.46 -4.16
N CYS A 231 -11.30 6.52 -3.44
CA CYS A 231 -10.21 7.41 -3.82
C CYS A 231 -8.97 7.15 -2.96
N ASP A 232 -8.46 5.94 -3.04
CA ASP A 232 -7.31 5.43 -2.27
C ASP A 232 -5.99 5.47 -3.05
N ASP A 233 -5.96 6.12 -4.21
CA ASP A 233 -4.87 6.10 -5.19
C ASP A 233 -4.70 4.77 -5.96
N HIS A 234 -5.56 3.75 -5.85
CA HIS A 234 -5.37 2.53 -6.66
C HIS A 234 -5.40 2.84 -8.19
N PRO A 235 -4.40 2.41 -8.98
CA PRO A 235 -4.39 2.61 -10.43
C PRO A 235 -5.58 1.94 -11.10
N GLY A 236 -6.17 2.56 -12.12
CA GLY A 236 -7.36 2.02 -12.77
C GLY A 236 -8.63 2.09 -11.91
N GLY A 237 -8.52 2.67 -10.72
CA GLY A 237 -9.63 2.92 -9.81
C GLY A 237 -10.60 3.98 -10.35
N THR A 238 -11.63 4.25 -9.56
CA THR A 238 -12.63 5.27 -9.91
C THR A 238 -12.09 6.69 -9.82
N CYS A 239 -11.02 6.88 -9.04
CA CYS A 239 -10.41 8.18 -8.79
C CYS A 239 -8.99 8.24 -9.35
N ASP A 240 -8.59 9.41 -9.82
CA ASP A 240 -7.21 9.69 -10.22
C ASP A 240 -6.35 10.16 -9.03
N ILE A 241 -5.05 10.37 -9.27
CA ILE A 241 -4.12 10.76 -8.19
C ILE A 241 -4.45 12.11 -7.55
N THR A 242 -5.12 13.01 -8.27
CA THR A 242 -5.46 14.33 -7.72
C THR A 242 -6.60 14.21 -6.72
N GLN A 243 -7.51 13.26 -6.96
CA GLN A 243 -8.62 12.97 -6.08
C GLN A 243 -8.17 12.20 -4.84
N GLY A 244 -7.26 11.23 -4.97
CA GLY A 244 -6.66 10.56 -3.81
C GLY A 244 -5.82 11.53 -2.96
N ASP A 245 -5.01 12.38 -3.60
CA ASP A 245 -4.27 13.46 -2.92
C ASP A 245 -5.19 14.49 -2.23
N ALA A 246 -6.32 14.85 -2.85
CA ALA A 246 -7.34 15.70 -2.21
C ALA A 246 -8.05 14.99 -1.02
N TRP A 247 -8.21 13.67 -1.07
CA TRP A 247 -8.72 12.89 0.05
C TRP A 247 -7.73 12.89 1.22
N ILE A 248 -6.42 12.71 0.95
CA ILE A 248 -5.35 12.85 1.94
C ILE A 248 -5.39 14.26 2.54
N GLN A 249 -5.45 15.29 1.69
CA GLN A 249 -5.55 16.68 2.13
C GLN A 249 -6.71 16.89 3.10
N SER A 250 -7.90 16.38 2.75
CA SER A 250 -9.10 16.51 3.58
C SER A 250 -8.92 15.82 4.93
N THR A 251 -8.34 14.62 4.93
CA THR A 251 -8.08 13.83 6.15
C THR A 251 -7.08 14.52 7.06
N VAL A 252 -5.94 14.96 6.51
CA VAL A 252 -4.88 15.62 7.28
C VAL A 252 -5.33 16.99 7.79
N ASN A 253 -6.03 17.78 6.96
CA ASN A 253 -6.57 19.08 7.37
C ASN A 253 -7.62 18.96 8.48
N ALA A 254 -8.40 17.88 8.53
CA ALA A 254 -9.33 17.65 9.63
C ALA A 254 -8.59 17.56 10.98
N VAL A 255 -7.42 16.93 11.01
CA VAL A 255 -6.58 16.84 12.22
C VAL A 255 -5.90 18.17 12.51
N ILE A 256 -5.28 18.82 11.51
CA ILE A 256 -4.56 20.10 11.67
C ILE A 256 -5.48 21.20 12.20
N ASN A 257 -6.71 21.27 11.71
CA ASN A 257 -7.69 22.26 12.13
C ASN A 257 -8.43 21.88 13.43
N GLY A 258 -8.23 20.65 13.92
CA GLY A 258 -8.89 20.12 15.10
C GLY A 258 -8.24 20.59 16.41
N PRO A 259 -8.99 20.60 17.53
CA PRO A 259 -8.47 21.01 18.85
C PRO A 259 -7.28 20.18 19.35
N GLN A 260 -7.10 18.97 18.85
CA GLN A 260 -6.06 18.02 19.28
C GLN A 260 -4.74 18.14 18.49
N TRP A 261 -4.65 19.01 17.47
CA TRP A 261 -3.48 19.09 16.57
C TRP A 261 -2.14 19.19 17.31
N GLN A 262 -2.06 20.04 18.35
CA GLN A 262 -0.82 20.26 19.12
C GLN A 262 -0.30 19.01 19.85
N HIS A 263 -1.10 17.94 19.90
CA HIS A 263 -0.78 16.67 20.54
C HIS A 263 -0.88 15.48 19.58
N ALA A 264 -0.96 15.72 18.27
CA ALA A 264 -1.13 14.70 17.26
C ALA A 264 0.15 14.46 16.45
N VAL A 265 0.35 13.21 16.05
CA VAL A 265 1.26 12.83 14.96
C VAL A 265 0.40 12.20 13.87
N VAL A 266 0.56 12.68 12.64
CA VAL A 266 -0.13 12.13 11.47
C VAL A 266 0.89 11.42 10.60
N VAL A 267 0.60 10.16 10.27
CA VAL A 267 1.41 9.34 9.36
C VAL A 267 0.55 9.01 8.14
N VAL A 268 0.99 9.45 6.97
CA VAL A 268 0.43 9.02 5.68
C VAL A 268 1.34 7.91 5.15
N THR A 269 0.75 6.79 4.75
CA THR A 269 1.47 5.62 4.23
C THR A 269 0.67 4.99 3.11
N PHE A 270 1.38 4.24 2.27
CA PHE A 270 0.83 3.35 1.26
C PHE A 270 1.00 1.91 1.73
N ASP A 271 0.23 0.96 1.20
CA ASP A 271 0.33 -0.45 1.55
C ASP A 271 1.45 -1.17 0.79
N GLU A 272 1.60 -0.89 -0.51
CA GLU A 272 2.64 -1.45 -1.36
C GLU A 272 3.01 -0.54 -2.56
N ALA A 273 3.93 -0.99 -3.41
CA ALA A 273 4.57 -0.18 -4.45
C ALA A 273 3.78 -0.09 -5.77
N GLY A 274 2.72 -0.86 -5.94
CA GLY A 274 1.83 -0.90 -7.10
C GLY A 274 2.43 -1.54 -8.33
N GLY A 275 3.59 -2.17 -8.21
CA GLY A 275 4.41 -2.50 -9.38
C GLY A 275 4.85 -1.24 -10.14
N PHE A 276 4.99 -0.10 -9.44
CA PHE A 276 5.66 1.12 -9.93
C PHE A 276 7.15 1.14 -9.59
N PHE A 277 7.92 1.92 -10.35
CA PHE A 277 9.35 1.67 -10.43
C PHE A 277 9.97 2.27 -9.20
N ASP A 278 10.99 1.60 -8.69
CA ASP A 278 11.81 2.13 -7.63
C ASP A 278 13.24 1.69 -7.91
N HIS A 279 14.19 2.61 -7.79
CA HIS A 279 15.59 2.29 -7.97
C HIS A 279 16.17 1.58 -6.75
N VAL A 280 15.56 1.73 -5.57
CA VAL A 280 16.05 1.16 -4.32
C VAL A 280 15.62 -0.29 -4.21
N ASN A 281 16.61 -1.17 -4.08
CA ASN A 281 16.35 -2.57 -3.75
C ASN A 281 15.84 -2.70 -2.31
N PRO A 282 14.66 -3.31 -2.08
CA PRO A 282 14.15 -3.50 -0.73
C PRO A 282 15.10 -4.44 0.05
N PRO A 283 15.39 -4.13 1.33
CA PRO A 283 16.22 -4.98 2.17
C PRO A 283 15.51 -6.31 2.45
N ARG A 284 16.29 -7.40 2.55
CA ARG A 284 15.74 -8.68 3.03
C ARG A 284 15.50 -8.60 4.53
N ALA A 285 14.27 -8.85 4.95
CA ALA A 285 13.90 -9.02 6.35
C ALA A 285 13.30 -10.41 6.58
N ALA A 286 13.58 -11.01 7.74
CA ALA A 286 12.90 -12.23 8.14
C ALA A 286 11.45 -11.91 8.52
N ALA A 287 10.50 -12.39 7.73
CA ALA A 287 9.09 -12.29 8.10
C ALA A 287 8.72 -13.45 9.05
N PRO A 288 8.10 -13.18 10.21
CA PRO A 288 7.50 -14.22 11.02
C PRO A 288 6.20 -14.67 10.35
N THR A 289 6.27 -15.52 9.32
CA THR A 289 5.05 -16.14 8.76
C THR A 289 4.80 -17.48 9.46
N SER A 290 3.58 -17.69 9.95
CA SER A 290 3.15 -18.96 10.56
C SER A 290 2.96 -20.09 9.54
N ASN A 291 3.10 -19.80 8.25
CA ASN A 291 3.14 -20.74 7.15
C ASN A 291 4.40 -20.49 6.32
N TYR A 292 5.55 -20.89 6.88
CA TYR A 292 6.82 -20.89 6.18
C TYR A 292 6.71 -21.82 4.97
N HIS A 293 6.45 -21.28 3.78
CA HIS A 293 6.71 -22.06 2.57
C HIS A 293 8.24 -22.22 2.50
N PRO A 294 8.78 -23.45 2.47
CA PRO A 294 10.22 -23.69 2.63
C PRO A 294 11.10 -23.07 1.51
N CYS A 295 10.51 -22.51 0.45
CA CYS A 295 11.21 -21.77 -0.61
C CYS A 295 11.53 -20.29 -0.25
N MET A 296 11.23 -19.83 0.98
CA MET A 296 11.36 -18.41 1.40
C MET A 296 12.77 -18.01 1.89
N GLY A 297 13.73 -18.94 1.98
CA GLY A 297 15.07 -18.68 2.51
C GLY A 297 16.19 -18.72 1.47
N ASP A 298 16.11 -19.65 0.52
CA ASP A 298 17.11 -19.86 -0.52
C ASP A 298 16.37 -20.25 -1.81
N LEU A 299 16.48 -19.44 -2.86
CA LEU A 299 16.27 -19.95 -4.22
C LEU A 299 17.58 -20.62 -4.64
N PRO A 300 17.60 -21.97 -4.69
CA PRO A 300 18.13 -22.58 -5.89
C PRO A 300 17.28 -23.79 -6.33
N ALA A 301 16.89 -23.77 -7.61
CA ALA A 301 16.71 -24.91 -8.51
C ALA A 301 15.84 -26.14 -8.13
N THR A 302 15.25 -26.27 -6.94
CA THR A 302 14.52 -27.51 -6.54
C THR A 302 13.09 -27.32 -6.04
N CYS A 303 12.43 -26.17 -6.28
CA CYS A 303 11.00 -26.03 -5.99
C CYS A 303 10.12 -26.60 -7.14
N GLU A 304 10.51 -27.74 -7.72
CA GLU A 304 9.60 -28.59 -8.51
C GLU A 304 9.39 -29.91 -7.75
N GLY A 305 8.13 -30.18 -7.37
CA GLY A 305 7.72 -31.46 -6.82
C GLY A 305 6.77 -31.34 -5.62
N ASP A 306 5.54 -31.80 -5.84
CA ASP A 306 4.59 -32.33 -4.86
C ASP A 306 3.90 -31.35 -3.89
N VAL A 307 2.77 -30.77 -4.32
CA VAL A 307 1.41 -31.16 -3.86
C VAL A 307 0.37 -30.88 -4.93
#